data_AF-A0A7R8VU22-F1
#
_entry.id   AF-A0A7R8VU22-F1
#
_cell.length_a   1.000
_cell.length_b   1.000
_cell.length_c   1.000
_cell.angle_alpha   90.00
_cell.angle_beta   90.00
_cell.angle_gamma   90.00
#
_symmetry.space_group_name_H-M   'P 1'
#
loop_
_entity.id
_entity.type
_entity.pdbx_description
1 polymer ?
#
loop_
_entity_poly.entity_id
_entity_poly.type
_entity_poly.pdbx_seq_one_letter_code
_entity_poly.pdbx_strand_id
1 'polypeptide(L)'
;MAPDKNGCSTSSENNTEAPPNRIKTPPKLTKTCTDKPVKQTIAQESCALGNEGSSEGSVTSKEDGDKSFEDGEDNIPPSPEDVKESIKQKFLLEMPEDFYSFWSFCESISKDKPSEAFKDVGLYLVGPFDVLSGDLKKVKHRRLSSYLRHWRYYYDPPELQTVVRGDDKQLFHMGYYRDDPQSSPCFVASNCAAVSCIIVPMAENLFGAIKRGDRGSIPVTSTEGGFILSLGDLAV
;
A
#
# COMPACT_ATOMS: atom_id res chain seq x y z
N MET A 1 43.72 36.58 -52.42
CA MET A 1 45.13 37.01 -52.37
C MET A 1 45.45 37.30 -50.91
N ALA A 2 46.28 36.47 -50.28
CA ALA A 2 46.79 36.65 -48.90
C ALA A 2 48.18 37.35 -48.99
N PRO A 3 48.97 37.65 -47.92
CA PRO A 3 48.96 37.11 -46.54
C PRO A 3 48.86 38.25 -45.47
N ASP A 4 49.38 38.25 -44.22
CA ASP A 4 50.18 37.34 -43.37
C ASP A 4 49.74 37.56 -41.89
N LYS A 5 49.47 36.51 -41.11
CA LYS A 5 50.26 36.01 -39.94
C LYS A 5 50.22 36.73 -38.59
N ASN A 6 50.02 35.89 -37.56
CA ASN A 6 50.42 35.93 -36.13
C ASN A 6 49.22 35.74 -35.21
N GLY A 7 49.17 34.77 -34.28
CA GLY A 7 50.06 33.64 -33.99
C GLY A 7 49.76 33.09 -32.58
N CYS A 8 49.75 31.77 -32.39
CA CYS A 8 49.78 31.16 -31.05
C CYS A 8 50.35 29.73 -31.09
N SER A 9 50.99 29.34 -30.00
CA SER A 9 51.94 28.22 -29.88
C SER A 9 51.30 26.83 -29.75
N THR A 10 52.05 25.82 -30.21
CA THR A 10 51.81 24.39 -29.97
C THR A 10 52.40 23.93 -28.63
N SER A 11 51.65 23.15 -27.86
CA SER A 11 52.16 22.22 -26.84
C SER A 11 51.19 21.04 -26.76
N SER A 12 51.51 19.94 -27.46
CA SER A 12 52.16 18.75 -26.90
C SER A 12 51.18 17.83 -26.17
N GLU A 13 50.92 16.68 -26.80
CA GLU A 13 50.15 15.57 -26.27
C GLU A 13 50.74 15.06 -24.94
N ASN A 14 49.88 14.59 -24.04
CA ASN A 14 50.26 13.62 -23.01
C ASN A 14 49.06 12.70 -22.73
N ASN A 15 49.15 11.47 -23.26
CA ASN A 15 48.26 10.39 -22.86
C ASN A 15 48.66 9.94 -21.45
N THR A 16 47.79 10.17 -20.47
CA THR A 16 47.91 9.53 -19.15
C THR A 16 46.86 8.44 -19.05
N GLU A 17 47.32 7.20 -19.20
CA GLU A 17 46.55 5.97 -19.13
C GLU A 17 45.90 5.81 -17.74
N ALA A 18 44.57 5.66 -17.70
CA ALA A 18 43.83 5.44 -16.45
C ALA A 18 43.97 3.96 -16.01
N PRO A 19 44.23 3.67 -14.72
CA PRO A 19 44.47 2.30 -14.27
C PRO A 19 43.21 1.42 -14.39
N PRO A 20 43.36 0.12 -14.69
CA PRO A 20 42.24 -0.74 -15.07
C PRO A 20 41.27 -1.04 -13.92
N ASN A 21 39.98 -1.06 -14.27
CA ASN A 21 38.85 -1.40 -13.41
C ASN A 21 39.06 -2.72 -12.66
N ARG A 22 39.18 -2.68 -11.33
CA ARG A 22 39.15 -3.89 -10.50
C ARG A 22 37.72 -4.34 -10.26
N ILE A 23 37.19 -5.13 -11.20
CA ILE A 23 35.93 -5.86 -11.03
C ILE A 23 36.04 -6.74 -9.79
N LYS A 24 35.31 -6.39 -8.72
CA LYS A 24 35.11 -7.27 -7.57
C LYS A 24 33.95 -8.21 -7.88
N THR A 25 34.27 -9.44 -8.31
CA THR A 25 33.30 -10.53 -8.39
C THR A 25 32.62 -10.74 -7.03
N PRO A 26 31.28 -10.84 -6.95
CA PRO A 26 30.61 -11.19 -5.71
C PRO A 26 30.96 -12.62 -5.29
N PRO A 27 31.04 -12.92 -3.97
CA PRO A 27 31.37 -14.26 -3.48
C PRO A 27 30.26 -15.26 -3.84
N LYS A 28 30.69 -16.41 -4.38
CA LYS A 28 29.83 -17.52 -4.77
C LYS A 28 29.39 -18.28 -3.50
N LEU A 29 28.19 -18.04 -2.97
CA LEU A 29 27.61 -18.88 -1.92
C LEU A 29 26.81 -20.03 -2.56
N THR A 30 27.35 -21.23 -2.47
CA THR A 30 26.63 -22.47 -2.83
C THR A 30 25.93 -23.05 -1.59
N LYS A 31 24.60 -23.20 -1.71
CA LYS A 31 23.63 -24.06 -0.96
C LYS A 31 24.23 -24.95 0.14
N THR A 32 23.65 -25.06 1.34
CA THR A 32 22.33 -25.72 1.60
C THR A 32 21.84 -25.51 3.05
N CYS A 33 20.53 -25.41 3.28
CA CYS A 33 19.83 -26.31 4.23
C CYS A 33 18.29 -26.15 4.25
N THR A 34 17.61 -27.29 4.08
CA THR A 34 16.31 -27.71 4.67
C THR A 34 15.06 -26.82 4.59
N ASP A 35 14.08 -27.30 3.83
CA ASP A 35 12.67 -26.87 3.88
C ASP A 35 12.03 -27.08 5.26
N LYS A 36 11.38 -26.03 5.79
CA LYS A 36 10.11 -26.12 6.54
C LYS A 36 9.27 -24.87 6.25
N PRO A 37 8.00 -24.99 5.84
CA PRO A 37 7.16 -23.83 5.59
C PRO A 37 6.73 -23.16 6.91
N VAL A 38 7.12 -21.90 7.08
CA VAL A 38 6.59 -21.06 8.17
C VAL A 38 5.19 -20.61 7.79
N LYS A 39 4.16 -21.21 8.40
CA LYS A 39 2.81 -20.65 8.38
C LYS A 39 2.81 -19.34 9.16
N GLN A 40 2.62 -18.21 8.49
CA GLN A 40 2.17 -17.00 9.15
C GLN A 40 0.65 -17.08 9.32
N THR A 41 0.22 -17.24 10.57
CA THR A 41 -1.21 -17.26 10.93
C THR A 41 -1.75 -15.83 10.86
N ILE A 42 -2.72 -15.60 9.97
CA ILE A 42 -3.51 -14.37 9.98
C ILE A 42 -4.37 -14.38 11.25
N ALA A 43 -4.12 -13.44 12.17
CA ALA A 43 -4.99 -13.19 13.31
C ALA A 43 -6.26 -12.45 12.82
N GLN A 44 -7.23 -13.20 12.28
CA GLN A 44 -8.58 -12.69 12.11
C GLN A 44 -9.28 -12.67 13.47
N GLU A 45 -9.22 -11.56 14.18
CA GLU A 45 -9.98 -11.38 15.42
C GLU A 45 -11.45 -11.00 15.09
N SER A 46 -12.22 -12.01 14.65
CA SER A 46 -13.64 -11.88 14.34
C SER A 46 -14.50 -12.08 15.59
N CYS A 47 -14.80 -10.99 16.30
CA CYS A 47 -15.59 -11.05 17.54
C CYS A 47 -17.11 -11.02 17.28
N ALA A 48 -17.69 -12.17 16.95
CA ALA A 48 -19.15 -12.37 16.97
C ALA A 48 -19.65 -12.59 18.41
N LEU A 49 -20.81 -12.02 18.75
CA LEU A 49 -21.46 -12.16 20.05
C LEU A 49 -22.32 -13.42 20.12
N GLY A 50 -22.27 -14.13 21.24
CA GLY A 50 -23.22 -15.16 21.65
C GLY A 50 -23.49 -15.06 23.15
N ASN A 51 -24.76 -15.10 23.55
CA ASN A 51 -25.19 -14.91 24.93
C ASN A 51 -26.35 -15.86 25.25
N GLU A 52 -26.11 -16.82 26.15
CA GLU A 52 -27.12 -17.54 26.95
C GLU A 52 -26.49 -17.82 28.34
N GLY A 53 -27.30 -17.88 29.41
CA GLY A 53 -26.79 -17.74 30.79
C GLY A 53 -27.37 -18.68 31.86
N SER A 54 -27.23 -18.26 33.13
CA SER A 54 -27.51 -19.01 34.40
C SER A 54 -26.53 -20.16 34.73
N SER A 55 -26.18 -20.45 35.99
CA SER A 55 -26.55 -19.85 37.31
C SER A 55 -25.58 -20.31 38.42
N GLU A 56 -25.37 -19.47 39.46
CA GLU A 56 -24.92 -19.79 40.85
C GLU A 56 -23.60 -20.60 41.08
N GLY A 57 -22.69 -20.28 42.01
CA GLY A 57 -22.54 -19.14 42.93
C GLY A 57 -21.44 -19.37 44.01
N SER A 58 -21.03 -18.28 44.69
CA SER A 58 -20.37 -18.22 46.02
C SER A 58 -18.82 -18.23 46.20
N VAL A 59 -18.42 -17.43 47.19
CA VAL A 59 -17.14 -17.27 47.94
C VAL A 59 -15.99 -16.45 47.34
N THR A 60 -15.56 -15.48 48.16
CA THR A 60 -14.57 -14.43 47.98
C THR A 60 -13.10 -14.87 48.07
N SER A 61 -12.23 -14.19 47.31
CA SER A 61 -11.02 -13.47 47.77
C SER A 61 -9.81 -13.65 46.86
N LYS A 62 -9.58 -12.68 45.95
CA LYS A 62 -8.29 -11.99 45.75
C LYS A 62 -8.42 -10.93 44.66
N GLU A 63 -7.93 -9.73 44.98
CA GLU A 63 -7.79 -8.61 44.05
C GLU A 63 -6.51 -8.81 43.24
N ASP A 64 -6.57 -9.64 42.19
CA ASP A 64 -5.57 -9.58 41.14
C ASP A 64 -5.98 -8.46 40.18
N GLY A 65 -5.37 -7.29 40.38
CA GLY A 65 -5.77 -6.06 39.71
C GLY A 65 -5.79 -6.21 38.19
N ASP A 66 -6.97 -5.98 37.61
CA ASP A 66 -7.08 -5.58 36.21
C ASP A 66 -6.15 -4.39 36.01
N LYS A 67 -5.03 -4.62 35.30
CA LYS A 67 -4.20 -3.55 34.82
C LYS A 67 -4.97 -2.91 33.69
N SER A 68 -5.84 -1.97 34.08
CA SER A 68 -6.32 -0.90 33.21
C SER A 68 -5.14 -0.46 32.36
N PHE A 69 -5.16 -0.81 31.07
CA PHE A 69 -4.13 -0.34 30.15
C PHE A 69 -4.19 1.18 30.22
N GLU A 70 -3.13 1.76 30.78
CA GLU A 70 -3.01 3.19 31.07
C GLU A 70 -3.49 3.99 29.84
N ASP A 71 -4.19 5.09 30.08
CA ASP A 71 -4.80 5.94 29.04
C ASP A 71 -3.72 6.49 28.10
N GLY A 72 -3.35 5.66 27.13
CA GLY A 72 -2.19 5.89 26.28
C GLY A 72 -2.43 7.08 25.37
N GLU A 73 -1.37 7.87 25.18
CA GLU A 73 -1.30 9.10 24.39
C GLU A 73 -1.80 8.92 22.93
N ASP A 74 -1.89 7.67 22.46
CA ASP A 74 -2.38 7.23 21.16
C ASP A 74 -3.92 7.19 20.99
N ASN A 75 -4.72 7.35 22.05
CA ASN A 75 -6.19 7.25 21.92
C ASN A 75 -6.79 8.49 21.24
N ILE A 76 -7.46 8.30 20.09
CA ILE A 76 -8.08 9.41 19.34
C ILE A 76 -9.55 9.66 19.75
N PRO A 77 -10.02 10.92 19.67
CA PRO A 77 -11.42 11.27 19.92
C PRO A 77 -12.39 10.53 18.97
N PRO A 78 -13.71 10.65 19.21
CA PRO A 78 -14.72 10.19 18.25
C PRO A 78 -14.45 10.71 16.83
N SER A 79 -14.98 10.02 15.82
CA SER A 79 -14.83 10.49 14.44
C SER A 79 -15.71 11.73 14.22
N PRO A 80 -15.18 12.81 13.60
CA PRO A 80 -15.98 13.89 13.05
C PRO A 80 -17.06 13.40 12.10
N GLU A 81 -18.13 14.19 11.96
CA GLU A 81 -19.18 13.95 10.96
C GLU A 81 -18.68 14.23 9.54
N ASP A 82 -17.83 15.24 9.36
CA ASP A 82 -17.16 15.47 8.08
C ASP A 82 -16.18 14.34 7.76
N VAL A 83 -16.28 13.81 6.55
CA VAL A 83 -15.50 12.64 6.14
C VAL A 83 -14.03 12.98 5.86
N LYS A 84 -13.73 14.20 5.39
CA LYS A 84 -12.35 14.64 5.11
C LYS A 84 -11.60 14.81 6.45
N GLU A 85 -12.21 15.45 7.44
CA GLU A 85 -11.70 15.52 8.82
C GLU A 85 -11.58 14.14 9.47
N SER A 86 -12.58 13.26 9.27
CA SER A 86 -12.58 11.90 9.81
C SER A 86 -11.45 11.02 9.26
N ILE A 87 -11.08 11.19 7.98
CA ILE A 87 -9.89 10.56 7.38
C ILE A 87 -8.62 11.21 7.92
N LYS A 88 -8.53 12.55 7.93
CA LYS A 88 -7.37 13.29 8.42
C LYS A 88 -7.03 12.96 9.88
N GLN A 89 -8.02 12.78 10.75
CA GLN A 89 -7.82 12.39 12.16
C GLN A 89 -7.25 10.97 12.31
N LYS A 90 -7.58 10.05 11.40
CA LYS A 90 -7.14 8.64 11.49
C LYS A 90 -5.78 8.41 10.84
N PHE A 91 -5.55 9.04 9.69
CA PHE A 91 -4.36 8.81 8.87
C PHE A 91 -3.35 9.96 8.88
N LEU A 92 -3.67 11.08 9.55
CA LEU A 92 -2.85 12.30 9.63
C LEU A 92 -2.57 12.99 8.28
N LEU A 93 -3.31 12.61 7.23
CA LEU A 93 -3.09 13.03 5.84
C LEU A 93 -4.40 13.52 5.21
N GLU A 94 -4.32 14.55 4.38
CA GLU A 94 -5.43 15.00 3.54
C GLU A 94 -5.44 14.25 2.20
N MET A 95 -6.56 13.61 1.87
CA MET A 95 -6.69 12.89 0.60
C MET A 95 -6.89 13.86 -0.56
N PRO A 96 -6.27 13.61 -1.73
CA PRO A 96 -6.46 14.42 -2.93
C PRO A 96 -7.88 14.30 -3.49
N GLU A 97 -8.26 15.19 -4.43
CA GLU A 97 -9.63 15.21 -4.97
C GLU A 97 -9.94 14.02 -5.90
N ASP A 98 -8.91 13.38 -6.51
CA ASP A 98 -9.11 12.17 -7.30
C ASP A 98 -9.54 10.98 -6.43
N PHE A 99 -9.14 10.92 -5.15
CA PHE A 99 -9.60 9.89 -4.20
C PHE A 99 -11.13 9.93 -4.01
N TYR A 100 -11.69 11.11 -3.74
CA TYR A 100 -13.14 11.27 -3.56
C TYR A 100 -13.89 11.06 -4.88
N SER A 101 -13.36 11.60 -5.98
CA SER A 101 -13.92 11.38 -7.32
C SER A 101 -13.93 9.89 -7.71
N PHE A 102 -12.88 9.15 -7.32
CA PHE A 102 -12.76 7.71 -7.56
C PHE A 102 -13.74 6.90 -6.71
N TRP A 103 -14.01 7.31 -5.46
CA TRP A 103 -15.08 6.72 -4.66
C TRP A 103 -16.45 6.87 -5.33
N SER A 104 -16.82 8.09 -5.75
CA SER A 104 -18.10 8.32 -6.43
C SER A 104 -18.21 7.61 -7.79
N PHE A 105 -17.09 7.39 -8.47
CA PHE A 105 -17.06 6.48 -9.62
C PHE A 105 -17.39 5.04 -9.22
N CYS A 106 -16.82 4.54 -8.12
CA CYS A 106 -17.12 3.19 -7.62
C CYS A 106 -18.57 3.02 -7.14
N GLU A 107 -19.17 4.06 -6.54
CA GLU A 107 -20.60 4.10 -6.19
C GLU A 107 -21.51 3.98 -7.42
N SER A 108 -21.05 4.47 -8.59
CA SER A 108 -21.78 4.30 -9.86
C SER A 108 -21.73 2.88 -10.42
N ILE A 109 -20.70 2.10 -10.07
CA ILE A 109 -20.53 0.69 -10.45
C ILE A 109 -21.28 -0.23 -9.47
N SER A 110 -21.09 -0.02 -8.17
CA SER A 110 -21.66 -0.83 -7.09
C SER A 110 -22.14 0.06 -5.96
N LYS A 111 -23.46 0.30 -5.90
CA LYS A 111 -24.07 1.15 -4.87
C LYS A 111 -24.00 0.54 -3.48
N ASP A 112 -24.18 -0.77 -3.37
CA ASP A 112 -24.25 -1.47 -2.08
C ASP A 112 -22.86 -1.69 -1.47
N LYS A 113 -21.83 -1.83 -2.30
CA LYS A 113 -20.45 -2.07 -1.84
C LYS A 113 -19.42 -1.48 -2.81
N PRO A 114 -19.20 -0.15 -2.79
CA PRO A 114 -18.27 0.53 -3.70
C PRO A 114 -16.82 0.04 -3.52
N SER A 115 -16.43 -0.40 -2.33
CA SER A 115 -15.09 -0.93 -2.06
C SER A 115 -14.75 -2.22 -2.82
N GLU A 116 -15.75 -2.93 -3.34
CA GLU A 116 -15.61 -4.13 -4.17
C GLU A 116 -15.90 -3.88 -5.66
N ALA A 117 -15.97 -2.62 -6.11
CA ALA A 117 -16.31 -2.29 -7.51
C ALA A 117 -15.38 -2.92 -8.57
N PHE A 118 -14.16 -3.33 -8.19
CA PHE A 118 -13.17 -3.97 -9.06
C PHE A 118 -12.83 -5.42 -8.65
N LYS A 119 -13.66 -6.07 -7.83
CA LYS A 119 -13.41 -7.44 -7.35
C LYS A 119 -13.22 -8.46 -8.48
N ASP A 120 -13.87 -8.25 -9.63
CA ASP A 120 -13.84 -9.15 -10.78
C ASP A 120 -12.47 -9.12 -11.52
N VAL A 121 -11.70 -8.03 -11.36
CA VAL A 121 -10.27 -7.94 -11.74
C VAL A 121 -9.34 -8.13 -10.54
N GLY A 122 -9.87 -8.64 -9.42
CA GLY A 122 -9.11 -8.96 -8.21
C GLY A 122 -8.66 -7.76 -7.38
N LEU A 123 -9.23 -6.56 -7.58
CA LEU A 123 -8.84 -5.33 -6.87
C LEU A 123 -9.92 -4.87 -5.88
N TYR A 124 -9.48 -4.36 -4.73
CA TYR A 124 -10.34 -3.90 -3.64
C TYR A 124 -9.85 -2.56 -3.10
N LEU A 125 -10.76 -1.61 -2.90
CA LEU A 125 -10.45 -0.35 -2.21
C LEU A 125 -10.36 -0.58 -0.71
N VAL A 126 -9.35 0.02 -0.08
CA VAL A 126 -8.97 -0.23 1.32
C VAL A 126 -8.39 1.02 1.98
N GLY A 127 -8.05 0.94 3.28
CA GLY A 127 -7.29 1.97 3.97
C GLY A 127 -8.17 3.19 4.26
N PRO A 128 -7.85 4.40 3.76
CA PRO A 128 -8.74 5.56 3.82
C PRO A 128 -10.15 5.30 3.26
N PHE A 129 -10.32 4.42 2.27
CA PHE A 129 -11.65 4.05 1.76
C PHE A 129 -12.50 3.27 2.80
N ASP A 130 -11.88 2.62 3.79
CA ASP A 130 -12.61 1.92 4.87
C ASP A 130 -13.26 2.91 5.87
N VAL A 131 -12.95 4.21 5.77
CA VAL A 131 -13.70 5.29 6.44
C VAL A 131 -14.98 5.62 5.66
N LEU A 132 -14.91 5.65 4.33
CA LEU A 132 -16.03 5.92 3.42
C LEU A 132 -17.05 4.77 3.41
N SER A 133 -16.58 3.51 3.38
CA SER A 133 -17.46 2.34 3.54
C SER A 133 -18.12 2.26 4.93
N GLY A 134 -17.56 2.97 5.92
CA GLY A 134 -17.99 2.95 7.30
C GLY A 134 -17.50 1.74 8.10
N ASP A 135 -16.63 0.89 7.55
CA ASP A 135 -16.11 -0.28 8.26
C ASP A 135 -15.28 0.12 9.50
N LEU A 136 -14.52 1.21 9.41
CA LEU A 136 -13.76 1.75 10.55
C LEU A 136 -14.64 2.40 11.64
N LYS A 137 -15.96 2.56 11.43
CA LYS A 137 -16.90 3.04 12.47
C LYS A 137 -17.15 1.99 13.56
N LYS A 138 -16.88 0.70 13.28
CA LYS A 138 -17.15 -0.44 14.16
C LYS A 138 -15.98 -0.79 15.10
N VAL A 139 -14.85 -0.08 14.99
CA VAL A 139 -13.62 -0.38 15.73
C VAL A 139 -13.74 0.05 17.20
N LYS A 140 -13.69 -0.92 18.13
CA LYS A 140 -13.83 -0.68 19.58
C LYS A 140 -12.70 0.16 20.18
N HIS A 141 -11.47 -0.02 19.71
CA HIS A 141 -10.27 0.64 20.24
C HIS A 141 -9.71 1.64 19.22
N ARG A 142 -9.97 2.93 19.45
CA ARG A 142 -9.54 4.02 18.56
C ARG A 142 -8.09 4.46 18.87
N ARG A 143 -7.11 3.60 18.59
CA ARG A 143 -5.68 3.93 18.72
C ARG A 143 -5.12 4.47 17.41
N LEU A 144 -4.47 5.63 17.42
CA LEU A 144 -3.85 6.27 16.27
C LEU A 144 -2.88 5.33 15.55
N SER A 145 -1.98 4.70 16.30
CA SER A 145 -1.03 3.72 15.75
C SER A 145 -1.69 2.50 15.11
N SER A 146 -2.95 2.16 15.40
CA SER A 146 -3.68 1.12 14.68
C SER A 146 -4.11 1.60 13.28
N TYR A 147 -4.62 2.83 13.16
CA TYR A 147 -4.99 3.41 11.86
C TYR A 147 -3.76 3.65 10.97
N LEU A 148 -2.62 4.10 11.53
CA LEU A 148 -1.36 4.31 10.80
C LEU A 148 -0.68 3.00 10.33
N ARG A 149 -1.17 1.83 10.78
CA ARG A 149 -0.74 0.50 10.30
C ARG A 149 -1.84 -0.21 9.49
N HIS A 150 -3.01 0.39 9.35
CA HIS A 150 -4.14 -0.20 8.64
C HIS A 150 -3.82 -0.31 7.15
N TRP A 151 -3.80 -1.54 6.63
CA TRP A 151 -3.32 -1.90 5.28
C TRP A 151 -1.87 -1.51 4.93
N ARG A 152 -1.02 -1.24 5.94
CA ARG A 152 0.40 -1.00 5.71
C ARG A 152 1.15 -2.34 5.56
N TYR A 153 1.67 -2.62 4.38
CA TYR A 153 2.46 -3.82 4.11
C TYR A 153 3.88 -3.70 4.67
N TYR A 154 4.59 -4.83 4.75
CA TYR A 154 5.87 -4.94 5.45
C TYR A 154 6.97 -4.02 4.89
N TYR A 155 6.95 -3.74 3.59
CA TYR A 155 7.92 -2.87 2.92
C TYR A 155 7.44 -1.44 2.70
N ASP A 156 6.24 -1.07 3.18
CA ASP A 156 5.67 0.26 2.96
C ASP A 156 6.41 1.29 3.81
N PRO A 157 7.16 2.23 3.19
CA PRO A 157 7.77 3.33 3.92
C PRO A 157 6.66 4.33 4.32
N PRO A 158 6.89 5.23 5.29
CA PRO A 158 5.84 6.16 5.75
C PRO A 158 5.26 7.07 4.65
N GLU A 159 6.00 7.26 3.55
CA GLU A 159 5.61 7.99 2.34
C GLU A 159 4.52 7.27 1.52
N LEU A 160 4.38 5.94 1.63
CA LEU A 160 3.44 5.13 0.85
C LEU A 160 2.18 4.80 1.67
N GLN A 161 1.06 5.44 1.33
CA GLN A 161 -0.24 5.18 1.92
C GLN A 161 -1.08 4.28 1.01
N THR A 162 -1.18 2.99 1.36
CA THR A 162 -1.99 2.00 0.62
C THR A 162 -3.48 2.36 0.60
N VAL A 163 -4.08 2.31 -0.60
CA VAL A 163 -5.49 2.62 -0.87
C VAL A 163 -6.19 1.56 -1.74
N VAL A 164 -5.43 0.69 -2.42
CA VAL A 164 -5.95 -0.46 -3.18
C VAL A 164 -5.12 -1.69 -2.82
N ARG A 165 -5.77 -2.83 -2.57
CA ARG A 165 -5.12 -4.14 -2.55
C ARG A 165 -5.54 -4.97 -3.78
N GLY A 166 -4.69 -5.91 -4.16
CA GLY A 166 -5.00 -6.94 -5.14
C GLY A 166 -4.87 -8.34 -4.57
N ASP A 167 -4.17 -9.22 -5.29
CA ASP A 167 -3.91 -10.61 -4.93
C ASP A 167 -3.16 -10.77 -3.59
N ASP A 168 -3.73 -11.61 -2.71
CA ASP A 168 -3.20 -11.94 -1.40
C ASP A 168 -1.98 -12.90 -1.46
N LYS A 169 -1.70 -13.56 -2.59
CA LYS A 169 -0.48 -14.41 -2.74
C LYS A 169 0.78 -13.57 -2.95
N GLN A 170 0.72 -12.60 -3.87
CA GLN A 170 1.84 -11.69 -4.13
C GLN A 170 1.86 -10.47 -3.20
N LEU A 171 0.78 -10.25 -2.45
CA LEU A 171 0.56 -9.06 -1.63
C LEU A 171 0.69 -7.79 -2.50
N PHE A 172 0.07 -7.83 -3.69
CA PHE A 172 0.02 -6.69 -4.60
C PHE A 172 -0.88 -5.61 -4.02
N HIS A 173 -0.41 -4.37 -4.04
CA HIS A 173 -1.17 -3.22 -3.59
C HIS A 173 -0.73 -1.95 -4.33
N MET A 174 -1.60 -0.93 -4.29
CA MET A 174 -1.30 0.41 -4.77
C MET A 174 -1.52 1.42 -3.63
N GLY A 175 -0.63 2.40 -3.55
CA GLY A 175 -0.68 3.48 -2.57
C GLY A 175 -0.34 4.83 -3.17
N TYR A 176 -0.82 5.89 -2.52
CA TYR A 176 -0.36 7.25 -2.79
C TYR A 176 1.04 7.43 -2.18
N TYR A 177 1.96 7.98 -2.96
CA TYR A 177 3.31 8.32 -2.51
C TYR A 177 3.40 9.82 -2.22
N ARG A 178 3.88 10.21 -1.03
CA ARG A 178 4.05 11.60 -0.58
C ARG A 178 5.47 11.85 -0.09
N ASP A 179 6.16 12.82 -0.68
CA ASP A 179 7.46 13.28 -0.18
C ASP A 179 7.33 14.16 1.09
N ASP A 180 6.22 14.90 1.22
CA ASP A 180 5.86 15.71 2.41
C ASP A 180 4.43 15.33 2.87
N PRO A 181 4.19 14.98 4.14
CA PRO A 181 2.85 14.66 4.63
C PRO A 181 1.85 15.83 4.56
N GLN A 182 2.32 17.08 4.48
CA GLN A 182 1.48 18.27 4.29
C GLN A 182 1.18 18.55 2.80
N SER A 183 1.82 17.83 1.87
CA SER A 183 1.56 17.97 0.43
C SER A 183 0.54 16.94 -0.08
N SER A 184 -0.07 17.26 -1.23
CA SER A 184 -0.76 16.25 -2.04
C SER A 184 0.22 15.15 -2.50
N PRO A 185 -0.26 13.93 -2.80
CA PRO A 185 0.57 12.88 -3.35
C PRO A 185 1.24 13.27 -4.67
N CYS A 186 2.47 12.83 -4.85
CA CYS A 186 3.25 13.04 -6.07
C CYS A 186 2.78 12.11 -7.20
N PHE A 187 2.40 10.88 -6.83
CA PHE A 187 1.86 9.85 -7.72
C PHE A 187 1.23 8.70 -6.92
N VAL A 188 0.50 7.83 -7.61
CA VAL A 188 0.17 6.48 -7.16
C VAL A 188 1.27 5.52 -7.60
N ALA A 189 1.72 4.66 -6.70
CA ALA A 189 2.70 3.60 -6.96
C ALA A 189 2.17 2.23 -6.53
N SER A 190 2.82 1.16 -6.97
CA SER A 190 2.53 -0.21 -6.56
C SER A 190 3.75 -0.97 -6.06
N ASN A 191 3.49 -2.00 -5.27
CA ASN A 191 4.47 -2.98 -4.82
C ASN A 191 3.81 -4.39 -4.73
N CYS A 192 4.62 -5.44 -4.87
CA CYS A 192 4.25 -6.81 -4.52
C CYS A 192 5.06 -7.22 -3.28
N ALA A 193 4.48 -7.11 -2.09
CA ALA A 193 5.25 -7.23 -0.84
C ALA A 193 5.81 -8.66 -0.59
N ALA A 194 5.25 -9.69 -1.24
CA ALA A 194 5.80 -11.04 -1.20
C ALA A 194 7.00 -11.26 -2.15
N VAL A 195 7.29 -10.29 -3.03
CA VAL A 195 8.30 -10.42 -4.11
C VAL A 195 9.53 -9.54 -3.85
N SER A 196 9.34 -8.26 -3.53
CA SER A 196 10.45 -7.33 -3.28
C SER A 196 9.99 -6.05 -2.56
N CYS A 197 10.94 -5.23 -2.11
CA CYS A 197 10.70 -3.88 -1.61
C CYS A 197 10.68 -2.79 -2.71
N ILE A 198 10.64 -3.15 -3.99
CA ILE A 198 10.67 -2.17 -5.09
C ILE A 198 9.29 -1.54 -5.24
N ILE A 199 9.23 -0.21 -5.06
CA ILE A 199 8.04 0.61 -5.30
C ILE A 199 8.09 1.12 -6.74
N VAL A 200 7.02 0.90 -7.51
CA VAL A 200 6.95 1.23 -8.94
C VAL A 200 5.92 2.34 -9.17
N PRO A 201 6.32 3.55 -9.60
CA PRO A 201 5.39 4.62 -9.96
C PRO A 201 4.44 4.19 -11.09
N MET A 202 3.14 4.39 -10.92
CA MET A 202 2.11 3.99 -11.90
C MET A 202 1.51 5.18 -12.64
N ALA A 203 0.99 6.18 -11.95
CA ALA A 203 0.30 7.32 -12.54
C ALA A 203 0.15 8.46 -11.53
N GLU A 204 -0.21 9.65 -12.01
CA GLU A 204 -0.47 10.83 -11.16
C GLU A 204 -1.71 10.69 -10.26
N ASN A 205 -2.66 9.80 -10.62
CA ASN A 205 -3.94 9.61 -9.92
C ASN A 205 -4.45 8.16 -10.01
N LEU A 206 -5.46 7.82 -9.20
CA LEU A 206 -6.03 6.47 -9.13
C LEU A 206 -6.64 5.98 -10.45
N PHE A 207 -7.34 6.84 -11.18
CA PHE A 207 -7.92 6.48 -12.49
C PHE A 207 -6.82 6.02 -13.47
N GLY A 208 -5.69 6.73 -13.51
CA GLY A 208 -4.54 6.36 -14.33
C GLY A 208 -3.86 5.07 -13.86
N ALA A 209 -3.76 4.84 -12.55
CA ALA A 209 -3.13 3.66 -11.97
C ALA A 209 -3.95 2.39 -12.26
N ILE A 210 -5.26 2.43 -12.05
CA ILE A 210 -6.18 1.31 -12.33
C ILE A 210 -6.23 1.02 -13.84
N LYS A 211 -6.34 2.05 -14.69
CA LYS A 211 -6.27 1.92 -16.17
C LYS A 211 -4.90 1.39 -16.67
N ARG A 212 -3.85 1.44 -15.87
CA ARG A 212 -2.57 0.78 -16.15
C ARG A 212 -2.58 -0.66 -15.66
N GLY A 213 -3.01 -0.90 -14.42
CA GLY A 213 -3.06 -2.24 -13.82
C GLY A 213 -3.88 -3.24 -14.63
N ASP A 214 -5.06 -2.82 -15.09
CA ASP A 214 -5.99 -3.59 -15.93
C ASP A 214 -5.37 -4.05 -17.27
N ARG A 215 -4.41 -3.30 -17.82
CA ARG A 215 -3.76 -3.62 -19.11
C ARG A 215 -2.61 -4.62 -19.01
N GLY A 216 -2.70 -5.55 -18.05
CA GLY A 216 -1.85 -6.75 -17.98
C GLY A 216 -0.41 -6.54 -17.48
N SER A 217 -0.10 -5.37 -16.89
CA SER A 217 1.20 -5.15 -16.23
C SER A 217 1.22 -5.56 -14.75
N ILE A 218 0.09 -5.99 -14.18
CA ILE A 218 0.09 -6.77 -12.93
C ILE A 218 0.65 -8.16 -13.29
N PRO A 219 1.70 -8.66 -12.62
CA PRO A 219 2.24 -9.99 -12.89
C PRO A 219 1.28 -11.07 -12.37
N VAL A 220 0.19 -11.32 -13.08
CA VAL A 220 -0.70 -12.44 -12.80
C VAL A 220 0.09 -13.73 -13.08
N THR A 221 0.60 -14.37 -12.02
CA THR A 221 1.21 -15.70 -12.15
C THR A 221 0.13 -16.65 -12.64
N SER A 222 0.24 -17.05 -13.91
CA SER A 222 -0.69 -17.93 -14.60
C SER A 222 -1.02 -19.14 -13.72
N THR A 223 -2.29 -19.24 -13.34
CA THR A 223 -2.87 -20.51 -12.92
C THR A 223 -3.44 -21.13 -14.20
N GLU A 224 -3.11 -22.39 -14.47
CA GLU A 224 -3.40 -23.01 -15.76
C GLU A 224 -4.91 -23.05 -16.07
N GLY A 225 -5.29 -22.61 -17.28
CA GLY A 225 -6.64 -22.78 -17.83
C GLY A 225 -7.67 -21.71 -17.41
N GLY A 226 -7.80 -20.64 -18.20
CA GLY A 226 -8.89 -19.67 -18.05
C GLY A 226 -8.86 -18.60 -19.14
N PHE A 227 -9.97 -18.44 -19.87
CA PHE A 227 -10.15 -17.50 -20.98
C PHE A 227 -9.63 -16.07 -20.70
N ILE A 228 -8.77 -15.56 -21.57
CA ILE A 228 -8.55 -14.11 -21.73
C ILE A 228 -9.72 -13.52 -22.53
N LEU A 229 -10.68 -12.93 -21.83
CA LEU A 229 -11.67 -12.06 -22.45
C LEU A 229 -11.03 -10.67 -22.66
N SER A 230 -10.53 -10.45 -23.88
CA SER A 230 -10.20 -9.11 -24.34
C SER A 230 -11.49 -8.32 -24.52
N LEU A 231 -11.65 -7.21 -23.80
CA LEU A 231 -12.78 -6.29 -24.03
C LEU A 231 -12.52 -5.40 -25.26
N GLY A 232 -12.34 -6.06 -26.42
CA GLY A 232 -12.27 -5.44 -27.74
C GLY A 232 -13.57 -5.53 -28.53
N ASP A 233 -14.42 -6.52 -28.23
CA ASP A 233 -15.60 -6.87 -29.03
C ASP A 233 -16.89 -6.19 -28.53
N LEU A 234 -16.82 -4.89 -28.21
CA LEU A 234 -18.03 -4.06 -28.05
C LEU A 234 -17.82 -2.60 -28.49
N ALA A 235 -17.47 -2.44 -29.76
CA ALA A 235 -17.58 -1.16 -30.46
C ALA A 235 -17.96 -1.36 -31.94
N VAL A 236 -19.20 -0.94 -32.26
CA VAL A 236 -19.88 -0.97 -33.58
C VAL A 236 -20.43 -2.33 -34.02
#